data_AF-A0ABD0PYI7-F1
#
_entry.id   AF-A0ABD0PYI7-F1
#
_cell.length_a   1.000
_cell.length_b   1.000
_cell.length_c   1.000
_cell.angle_alpha   90.00
_cell.angle_beta   90.00
_cell.angle_gamma   90.00
#
_symmetry.space_group_name_H-M   'P 1'
#
loop_
_entity.id
_entity.type
_entity.pdbx_description
1 polymer ?
#
loop_
_entity_poly.entity_id
_entity_poly.type
_entity_poly.pdbx_seq_one_letter_code
_entity_poly.pdbx_strand_id
1 'polypeptide(L)' 'CPNPNDDTVELLQNGVSTSSRFSFEMFIFTANSTKIYLHCGIHLCLLTDNHCSV' A
#
# COMPACT_ATOMS: atom_id res chain seq x y z
N CYS A 1 7.00 1.63 -0.25
CA CYS A 1 7.32 0.43 0.58
C CYS A 1 6.47 0.48 1.85
N PRO A 2 6.21 -0.68 2.50
CA PRO A 2 5.52 -0.75 3.79
C PRO A 2 6.24 0.04 4.90
N ASN A 3 5.52 0.40 5.95
CA ASN A 3 6.11 1.03 7.15
C ASN A 3 6.88 -0.04 7.94
N PRO A 4 8.21 0.10 8.15
CA PRO A 4 9.00 -0.91 8.85
C PRO A 4 8.73 -1.00 10.35
N ASN A 5 7.98 -0.06 10.92
CA ASN A 5 7.59 -0.09 12.34
C ASN A 5 6.23 -0.78 12.58
N ASP A 6 5.59 -1.28 11.53
CA ASP A 6 4.30 -1.94 11.59
C ASP A 6 4.37 -3.28 10.86
N ASP A 7 4.56 -4.34 11.65
CA ASP A 7 4.73 -5.70 11.16
C ASP A 7 3.43 -6.34 10.66
N THR A 8 2.28 -5.65 10.79
CA THR A 8 0.98 -6.14 10.31
C THR A 8 0.76 -5.86 8.83
N VAL A 9 1.57 -4.98 8.23
CA VAL A 9 1.43 -4.56 6.83
C VAL A 9 2.19 -5.50 5.92
N GLU A 10 1.47 -6.20 5.04
CA GLU A 10 2.06 -7.08 4.03
C GLU A 10 1.81 -6.53 2.62
N LEU A 11 2.90 -6.44 1.83
CA LEU A 11 2.82 -6.09 0.41
C LEU A 11 2.84 -7.37 -0.42
N LEU A 12 1.67 -7.77 -0.92
CA LEU A 12 1.52 -9.01 -1.69
C LEU A 12 1.93 -8.82 -3.14
N GLN A 13 1.53 -7.70 -3.75
CA GLN A 13 1.88 -7.36 -5.14
C GLN A 13 1.91 -5.85 -5.35
N ASN A 14 3.00 -5.35 -5.93
CA ASN A 14 3.12 -3.97 -6.38
C ASN A 14 4.05 -3.87 -7.60
N GLY A 15 3.61 -3.17 -8.66
CA GLY A 15 4.44 -2.92 -9.85
C GLY A 15 4.72 -4.13 -10.75
N VAL A 16 4.12 -5.29 -10.48
CA VAL A 16 4.24 -6.52 -11.30
C VAL A 16 3.07 -6.73 -12.28
N SER A 17 1.97 -5.99 -12.11
CA SER A 17 0.78 -6.09 -12.95
C SER A 17 0.01 -4.77 -12.95
N THR A 18 -1.14 -4.72 -13.62
CA THR A 18 -2.07 -3.57 -13.57
C THR A 18 -2.85 -3.49 -12.26
N SER A 19 -2.71 -4.47 -11.38
CA SER A 19 -3.35 -4.54 -10.06
C SER A 19 -2.30 -4.57 -8.95
N SER A 20 -2.62 -3.92 -7.83
CA SER A 20 -1.81 -3.91 -6.60
C SER A 20 -2.61 -4.54 -5.45
N ARG A 21 -1.93 -5.30 -4.58
CA ARG A 21 -2.53 -6.01 -3.45
C ARG A 21 -1.66 -5.86 -2.21
N PHE A 22 -2.30 -5.46 -1.11
CA PHE A 22 -1.67 -5.31 0.20
C PHE A 22 -2.70 -5.62 1.30
N SER A 23 -2.20 -5.95 2.48
CA SER A 23 -3.01 -6.20 3.68
C SER A 23 -2.40 -5.48 4.88
N PHE A 24 -3.24 -5.17 5.87
CA PHE A 24 -2.86 -4.57 7.14
C PHE A 24 -3.91 -4.92 8.19
N GLU A 25 -3.55 -4.91 9.47
CA GLU A 25 -4.53 -5.06 10.54
C GLU A 25 -5.39 -3.81 10.70
N MET A 26 -6.70 -4.00 10.87
CA MET A 26 -7.62 -2.87 11.04
C MET A 26 -7.25 -2.08 12.30
N PHE A 27 -7.17 -0.75 12.18
CA PHE A 27 -6.87 0.16 13.29
C PHE A 27 -8.01 1.14 13.51
N ILE A 28 -7.92 1.95 14.56
CA ILE A 28 -8.81 3.10 14.81
C ILE A 28 -7.96 4.35 15.08
N PHE A 29 -8.52 5.53 14.83
CA PHE A 29 -7.88 6.77 15.26
C PHE A 29 -7.99 6.93 16.78
N THR A 30 -6.93 7.42 17.40
CA THR A 30 -6.92 7.75 18.84
C THR A 30 -7.71 9.02 19.17
N ALA A 31 -7.99 9.87 18.16
CA ALA A 31 -8.92 10.98 18.26
C ALA A 31 -10.38 10.51 18.11
N ASN A 32 -11.36 11.36 18.48
CA ASN A 32 -12.80 11.09 18.38
C ASN A 32 -13.32 11.02 16.92
N SER A 33 -12.75 10.14 16.10
CA SER A 33 -13.26 9.78 14.77
C SER A 33 -13.82 8.37 14.81
N THR A 34 -15.02 8.19 14.28
CA THR A 34 -15.69 6.88 14.17
C THR A 34 -15.56 6.27 12.79
N LYS A 35 -14.85 6.95 11.87
CA LYS A 35 -14.72 6.55 10.47
C LYS A 35 -13.26 6.54 10.04
N ILE A 36 -12.95 5.62 9.13
CA ILE A 36 -11.64 5.45 8.52
C ILE A 36 -11.83 5.52 7.01
N TYR A 37 -10.95 6.27 6.35
CA TYR A 37 -10.93 6.43 4.90
C TYR A 37 -9.52 6.11 4.41
N LEU A 38 -9.43 5.36 3.30
CA LEU A 38 -8.17 4.99 2.68
C LEU A 38 -7.94 5.85 1.44
N HIS A 39 -6.73 6.38 1.34
CA HIS A 39 -6.28 7.16 0.19
C HIS A 39 -4.98 6.57 -0.33
N CYS A 40 -4.88 6.40 -1.65
CA CYS A 40 -3.70 5.86 -2.30
C CYS A 40 -3.19 6.83 -3.36
N GLY A 41 -1.87 7.06 -3.36
CA GLY A 41 -1.17 7.68 -4.50
C GLY A 41 -0.67 6.58 -5.43
N ILE A 42 -0.85 6.76 -6.74
CA ILE A 42 -0.46 5.77 -7.76
C ILE A 42 0.52 6.42 -8.73
N HIS A 43 1.54 5.66 -9.15
CA HIS A 43 2.47 6.03 -10.21
C HIS A 43 2.43 4.96 -11.30
N LEU A 44 2.25 5.39 -12.55
CA LEU A 44 2.32 4.49 -13.70
C LEU A 44 3.78 4.26 -14.09
N CYS A 45 4.21 3.01 -13.99
CA CYS A 45 5.57 2.60 -14.35
C CYS A 45 5.59 1.84 -15.68
N LEU A 46 6.47 2.25 -16.60
CA LEU A 46 6.67 1.60 -17.89
C LEU A 46 7.81 0.59 -17.82
N LEU A 47 7.50 -0.67 -18.16
CA LEU A 47 8.41 -1.82 -18.04
C LEU A 47 9.62 -1.78 -18.98
N THR A 48 9.52 -1.06 -20.10
CA THR A 48 10.55 -1.06 -21.16
C THR A 48 11.92 -0.60 -20.67
N ASP A 49 11.95 0.33 -19.71
CA ASP A 49 13.19 0.99 -19.27
C ASP A 49 13.32 1.05 -17.73
N ASN A 50 12.37 0.50 -16.97
CA ASN A 50 12.33 0.64 -15.51
C ASN A 50 12.08 -0.69 -14.80
N HIS A 51 12.69 -0.83 -13.62
CA HIS A 51 12.33 -1.87 -12.68
C HIS A 51 11.14 -1.40 -11.83
N CYS A 52 9.94 -1.85 -12.21
CA CYS A 52 8.70 -1.37 -11.62
C CYS A 52 8.29 -2.08 -10.32
N SER A 53 8.75 -3.31 -10.11
CA SER A 53 8.41 -4.06 -8.90
C SER A 53 9.17 -3.52 -7.69
N VAL A 54 8.43 -3.42 -6.58
CA VAL A 54 8.87 -2.85 -5.30
C VAL A 54 8.45 -3.77 -4.17
#